data_AF-A0A086A307-F1
#
_entry.id   AF-A0A086A307-F1
#
_cell.length_a   1.000
_cell.length_b   1.000
_cell.length_c   1.000
_cell.angle_alpha   90.00
_cell.angle_beta   90.00
_cell.angle_gamma   90.00
#
_symmetry.space_group_name_H-M   'P 1'
#
loop_
_entity.id
_entity.type
_entity.pdbx_description
1 polymer ?
#
loop_
_entity_poly.entity_id
_entity_poly.type
_entity_poly.pdbx_seq_one_letter_code
_entity_poly.pdbx_strand_id
1 'polypeptide(L)'
;MEKFEKLTKLNIKVSPAIISNPELSITEKLILALDYSFSGKKGYNILSHVAVGELLCLHKNTVGKCRKHLIESGYLAKDSEDKRKFILTDKLKNIEIPFVTGRDNRMIIVPFELYNHPDLQEGSKLLWGEYNSMSKNEKGYFQKRETTANKFNVSVDSITNWTKELEKYDFLEEYTIKSGYHTKQKIVRTKDLRKSRPTVDDFEDDFQNDSEDNSATDFFNKDHF
;
A
#
# COMPACT_ATOMS: atom_id res chain seq x y z
N MET A 1 -19.09 -10.24 -8.04
CA MET A 1 -18.32 -9.62 -6.93
C MET A 1 -17.54 -10.67 -6.10
N GLU A 2 -17.90 -11.96 -6.15
CA GLU A 2 -17.24 -13.08 -5.41
C GLU A 2 -15.74 -13.30 -5.71
N LYS A 3 -15.24 -12.91 -6.90
CA LYS A 3 -13.88 -13.28 -7.35
C LYS A 3 -12.73 -12.69 -6.52
N PHE A 4 -13.02 -11.69 -5.68
CA PHE A 4 -12.02 -10.96 -4.90
C PHE A 4 -12.29 -10.94 -3.39
N GLU A 5 -13.14 -11.82 -2.87
CA GLU A 5 -13.47 -11.88 -1.43
C GLU A 5 -12.22 -11.99 -0.53
N LYS A 6 -11.19 -12.72 -0.96
CA LYS A 6 -9.92 -12.79 -0.23
C LYS A 6 -9.06 -11.53 -0.37
N LEU A 7 -9.27 -10.74 -1.42
CA LEU A 7 -8.54 -9.49 -1.68
C LEU A 7 -9.18 -8.26 -1.02
N THR A 8 -10.45 -8.33 -0.60
CA THR A 8 -11.08 -7.25 0.19
C THR A 8 -10.40 -7.09 1.55
N LYS A 9 -9.83 -8.17 2.08
CA LYS A 9 -9.01 -8.21 3.30
C LYS A 9 -7.58 -7.75 3.09
N LEU A 10 -7.13 -7.56 1.84
CA LEU A 10 -5.76 -7.11 1.57
C LEU A 10 -5.61 -5.63 1.91
N ASN A 11 -4.54 -5.31 2.64
CA ASN A 11 -4.06 -3.94 2.77
C ASN A 11 -2.83 -3.77 1.87
N ILE A 12 -2.80 -2.70 1.07
CA ILE A 12 -1.63 -2.33 0.28
C ILE A 12 -0.63 -1.63 1.21
N LYS A 13 0.55 -2.23 1.35
CA LYS A 13 1.72 -1.69 2.02
C LYS A 13 2.54 -0.88 1.02
N VAL A 14 2.75 0.40 1.30
CA VAL A 14 3.56 1.30 0.48
C VAL A 14 4.81 1.67 1.29
N SER A 15 5.98 1.27 0.80
CA SER A 15 7.24 1.65 1.45
C SER A 15 7.58 3.12 1.17
N PRO A 16 8.37 3.77 2.06
CA PRO A 16 8.93 5.09 1.81
C PRO A 16 9.64 5.21 0.46
N ALA A 17 10.42 4.18 0.09
CA ALA A 17 11.15 4.14 -1.17
C ALA A 17 10.23 4.16 -2.40
N ILE A 18 9.04 3.56 -2.33
CA ILE A 18 8.05 3.62 -3.41
C ILE A 18 7.43 5.02 -3.47
N ILE A 19 6.96 5.55 -2.33
CA ILE A 19 6.21 6.80 -2.32
C ILE A 19 7.06 8.00 -2.73
N SER A 20 8.35 8.01 -2.33
CA SER A 20 9.29 9.08 -2.62
C SER A 20 10.02 8.95 -3.95
N ASN A 21 9.77 7.89 -4.72
CA ASN A 21 10.50 7.65 -5.95
C ASN A 21 10.13 8.70 -7.02
N PRO A 22 11.10 9.50 -7.53
CA PRO A 22 10.81 10.46 -8.58
C PRO A 22 10.70 9.83 -9.98
N GLU A 23 11.22 8.61 -10.18
CA GLU A 23 11.16 7.88 -11.46
C GLU A 23 9.77 7.28 -11.73
N LEU A 24 8.93 7.19 -10.69
CA LEU A 24 7.62 6.55 -10.77
C LEU A 24 6.49 7.58 -10.81
N SER A 25 5.56 7.40 -11.74
CA SER A 25 4.26 8.07 -11.69
C SER A 25 3.43 7.62 -10.48
N ILE A 26 2.43 8.39 -10.10
CA ILE A 26 1.54 8.05 -8.97
C ILE A 26 0.83 6.71 -9.18
N THR A 27 0.35 6.43 -10.40
CA THR A 27 -0.28 5.15 -10.74
C THR A 27 0.72 3.99 -10.63
N GLU A 28 1.97 4.18 -11.05
CA GLU A 28 3.02 3.17 -10.90
C GLU A 28 3.38 2.92 -9.44
N LYS A 29 3.41 3.97 -8.60
CA LYS A 29 3.61 3.83 -7.15
C LYS A 29 2.53 2.94 -6.53
N LEU A 30 1.27 3.14 -6.90
CA LEU A 30 0.17 2.32 -6.39
C LEU A 30 0.25 0.86 -6.88
N ILE A 31 0.54 0.64 -8.16
CA ILE A 31 0.67 -0.71 -8.73
C ILE A 31 1.87 -1.44 -8.12
N LEU A 32 3.03 -0.77 -8.03
CA LEU A 32 4.24 -1.35 -7.44
C LEU A 32 4.04 -1.65 -5.95
N ALA A 33 3.29 -0.83 -5.22
CA ALA A 33 2.93 -1.10 -3.84
C ALA A 33 2.03 -2.34 -3.69
N LEU A 34 1.11 -2.58 -4.63
CA LEU A 34 0.34 -3.82 -4.68
C LEU A 34 1.27 -5.02 -4.88
N ASP A 35 2.15 -4.96 -5.88
CA ASP A 35 3.14 -6.00 -6.16
C ASP A 35 4.07 -6.24 -4.95
N TYR A 36 4.49 -5.18 -4.26
CA TYR A 36 5.25 -5.23 -3.01
C TYR A 36 4.51 -5.95 -1.87
N SER A 37 3.22 -5.65 -1.72
CA SER A 37 2.37 -6.28 -0.70
C SER A 37 2.21 -7.79 -0.93
N PHE A 38 2.11 -8.21 -2.19
CA PHE A 38 2.08 -9.62 -2.55
C PHE A 38 3.44 -10.30 -2.37
N SER A 39 4.52 -9.63 -2.75
CA SER A 39 5.88 -10.14 -2.59
C SER A 39 6.21 -10.43 -1.12
N GLY A 40 5.81 -9.55 -0.20
CA GLY A 40 6.01 -9.76 1.23
C GLY A 40 5.23 -10.95 1.83
N LYS A 41 4.25 -11.50 1.10
CA LYS A 41 3.42 -12.64 1.55
C LYS A 41 3.76 -13.94 0.82
N LYS A 42 3.90 -13.90 -0.51
CA LYS A 42 4.05 -15.08 -1.39
C LYS A 42 5.34 -15.08 -2.20
N GLY A 43 6.15 -14.03 -2.10
CA GLY A 43 7.33 -13.81 -2.93
C GLY A 43 7.03 -13.27 -4.34
N TYR A 44 5.77 -13.29 -4.79
CA TYR A 44 5.37 -12.82 -6.11
C TYR A 44 3.89 -12.39 -6.18
N ASN A 45 3.55 -11.64 -7.22
CA ASN A 45 2.17 -11.38 -7.63
C ASN A 45 1.85 -12.11 -8.94
N ILE A 46 0.71 -12.82 -9.01
CA ILE A 46 0.26 -13.53 -10.22
C ILE A 46 -0.99 -12.89 -10.86
N LEU A 47 -1.54 -11.84 -10.26
CA LEU A 47 -2.73 -11.16 -10.77
C LEU A 47 -2.45 -10.60 -12.17
N SER A 48 -3.36 -10.85 -13.11
CA SER A 48 -3.27 -10.28 -14.45
C SER A 48 -3.52 -8.77 -14.44
N HIS A 49 -3.12 -8.07 -15.50
CA HIS A 49 -3.39 -6.63 -15.64
C HIS A 49 -4.90 -6.31 -15.67
N VAL A 50 -5.73 -7.27 -16.10
CA VAL A 50 -7.20 -7.17 -16.03
C VAL A 50 -7.66 -7.22 -14.57
N ALA A 51 -7.21 -8.23 -13.81
CA ALA A 51 -7.60 -8.38 -12.41
C ALA A 51 -7.11 -7.22 -11.53
N VAL A 52 -5.90 -6.71 -11.78
CA VAL A 52 -5.38 -5.52 -11.08
C VAL A 52 -6.16 -4.27 -11.49
N GLY A 53 -6.54 -4.15 -12.77
CA GLY A 53 -7.38 -3.05 -13.24
C GLY A 53 -8.73 -3.02 -12.53
N GLU A 54 -9.39 -4.17 -12.40
CA GLU A 54 -10.62 -4.30 -11.62
C GLU A 54 -10.41 -3.94 -10.14
N LEU A 55 -9.36 -4.49 -9.51
CA LEU A 55 -9.07 -4.29 -8.08
C LEU A 55 -8.72 -2.85 -7.69
N LEU A 56 -8.03 -2.12 -8.55
CA LEU A 56 -7.59 -0.74 -8.30
C LEU A 56 -8.51 0.31 -8.94
N CYS A 57 -9.57 -0.13 -9.62
CA CYS A 57 -10.40 0.68 -10.49
C CYS A 57 -9.60 1.45 -11.55
N LEU A 58 -8.66 0.77 -12.20
CA LEU A 58 -7.80 1.29 -13.26
C LEU A 58 -8.11 0.63 -14.59
N HIS A 59 -7.92 1.35 -15.69
CA HIS A 59 -8.04 0.75 -17.00
C HIS A 59 -6.95 -0.31 -17.21
N LYS A 60 -7.33 -1.52 -17.65
CA LYS A 60 -6.43 -2.67 -17.83
C LYS A 60 -5.19 -2.37 -18.68
N ASN A 61 -5.32 -1.51 -19.71
CA ASN A 61 -4.21 -1.12 -20.56
C ASN A 61 -3.20 -0.21 -19.83
N THR A 62 -3.68 0.63 -18.91
CA THR A 62 -2.81 1.46 -18.06
C THR A 62 -1.97 0.56 -17.17
N VAL A 63 -2.59 -0.41 -16.51
CA VAL A 63 -1.87 -1.41 -15.69
C VAL A 63 -0.82 -2.18 -16.50
N GLY A 64 -1.20 -2.63 -17.70
CA GLY A 64 -0.27 -3.32 -18.60
C GLY A 64 0.94 -2.47 -18.97
N LYS A 65 0.74 -1.19 -19.30
CA LYS A 65 1.81 -0.24 -19.61
C LYS A 65 2.70 0.04 -18.39
N CYS A 66 2.12 0.33 -17.24
CA CYS A 66 2.87 0.58 -16.00
C CYS A 66 3.73 -0.63 -15.61
N ARG A 67 3.18 -1.85 -15.63
CA ARG A 67 3.99 -3.04 -15.32
C ARG A 67 5.08 -3.32 -16.34
N LYS A 68 4.83 -3.04 -17.61
CA LYS A 68 5.88 -3.11 -18.65
C LYS A 68 7.02 -2.15 -18.31
N HIS A 69 6.69 -0.89 -18.01
CA HIS A 69 7.68 0.10 -17.62
C HIS A 69 8.42 -0.30 -16.33
N LEU A 70 7.72 -0.75 -15.29
CA LEU A 70 8.34 -1.25 -14.05
C LEU A 70 9.32 -2.42 -14.28
N ILE A 71 9.07 -3.27 -15.29
CA ILE A 71 10.02 -4.32 -15.69
C ILE A 71 11.22 -3.72 -16.40
N GLU A 72 11.00 -2.83 -17.38
CA GLU A 72 12.06 -2.17 -18.14
C GLU A 72 12.98 -1.32 -17.25
N SER A 73 12.41 -0.66 -16.25
CA SER A 73 13.14 0.10 -15.22
C SER A 73 13.75 -0.78 -14.13
N GLY A 74 13.56 -2.10 -14.19
CA GLY A 74 14.18 -3.06 -13.28
C GLY A 74 13.61 -3.11 -11.88
N TYR A 75 12.39 -2.60 -11.63
CA TYR A 75 11.68 -2.73 -10.35
C TYR A 75 10.98 -4.09 -10.21
N LEU A 76 10.54 -4.65 -11.34
CA LEU A 76 9.90 -5.96 -11.42
C LEU A 76 10.67 -6.87 -12.38
N ALA A 77 10.62 -8.16 -12.11
CA ALA A 77 11.04 -9.20 -13.04
C ALA A 77 9.89 -10.19 -13.26
N LYS A 78 9.89 -10.85 -14.42
CA LYS A 78 9.06 -12.03 -14.62
C LYS A 78 9.87 -13.26 -14.23
N ASP A 79 9.21 -14.19 -13.54
CA ASP A 79 9.80 -15.48 -13.20
C ASP A 79 10.29 -16.23 -14.47
N SER A 80 11.34 -17.04 -14.31
CA SER A 80 11.94 -17.79 -15.41
C SER A 80 11.02 -18.91 -15.91
N GLU A 81 10.29 -19.56 -15.02
CA GLU A 81 9.47 -20.75 -15.28
C GLU A 81 8.01 -20.38 -15.55
N ASP A 82 7.44 -19.42 -14.81
CA ASP A 82 6.08 -18.94 -15.00
C ASP A 82 6.02 -17.43 -15.24
N LYS A 83 5.98 -17.04 -16.52
CA LYS A 83 5.92 -15.62 -16.97
C LYS A 83 4.69 -14.85 -16.49
N ARG A 84 3.73 -15.48 -15.80
CA ARG A 84 2.60 -14.83 -15.14
C ARG A 84 2.96 -14.27 -13.76
N LYS A 85 4.03 -14.77 -13.14
CA LYS A 85 4.52 -14.29 -11.84
C LYS A 85 5.40 -13.06 -12.01
N PHE A 86 5.03 -12.00 -11.31
CA PHE A 86 5.80 -10.77 -11.16
C PHE A 86 6.52 -10.80 -9.81
N ILE A 87 7.84 -10.66 -9.85
CA ILE A 87 8.74 -10.73 -8.68
C ILE A 87 9.36 -9.35 -8.49
N LEU A 88 9.42 -8.88 -7.24
CA LEU A 88 10.17 -7.68 -6.91
C LEU A 88 11.67 -7.90 -7.02
N THR A 89 12.37 -6.95 -7.60
CA THR A 89 13.83 -6.94 -7.61
C THR A 89 14.38 -6.22 -6.36
N ASP A 90 15.69 -6.30 -6.16
CA ASP A 90 16.38 -5.56 -5.11
C ASP A 90 16.52 -4.06 -5.39
N LYS A 91 16.09 -3.56 -6.56
CA LYS A 91 16.22 -2.14 -6.93
C LYS A 91 15.59 -1.22 -5.87
N LEU A 92 14.44 -1.61 -5.30
CA LEU A 92 13.77 -0.83 -4.25
C LEU A 92 14.59 -0.69 -2.96
N LYS A 93 15.46 -1.67 -2.63
CA LYS A 93 16.30 -1.64 -1.42
C LYS A 93 17.43 -0.61 -1.53
N ASN A 94 17.82 -0.27 -2.75
CA ASN A 94 18.97 0.57 -3.05
C ASN A 94 18.58 2.03 -3.39
N ILE A 95 17.29 2.39 -3.27
CA ILE A 95 16.86 3.78 -3.47
C ILE A 95 17.26 4.60 -2.25
N GLU A 96 18.09 5.62 -2.49
CA GLU A 96 18.30 6.69 -1.53
C GLU A 96 17.01 7.51 -1.40
N ILE A 97 16.47 7.58 -0.18
CA ILE A 97 15.28 8.38 0.10
C ILE A 97 15.77 9.83 0.32
N PRO A 98 15.45 10.77 -0.59
CA PRO A 98 15.98 12.14 -0.54
C PRO A 98 15.49 12.94 0.67
N PHE A 99 14.49 12.40 1.38
CA PHE A 99 14.05 12.85 2.69
C PHE A 99 14.75 11.95 3.71
N VAL A 100 15.81 12.39 4.38
CA VAL A 100 15.71 13.21 5.59
C VAL A 100 17.08 13.33 6.31
N THR A 101 17.41 14.53 6.75
CA THR A 101 17.90 14.77 8.13
C THR A 101 16.86 14.27 9.15
N GLY A 102 16.72 12.95 9.35
CA GLY A 102 15.75 12.32 10.28
C GLY A 102 14.81 11.25 9.66
N ARG A 103 15.31 10.03 9.47
CA ARG A 103 14.67 8.87 8.79
C ARG A 103 13.14 8.67 9.06
N ASP A 104 12.26 9.22 8.22
CA ASP A 104 10.85 8.80 8.17
C ASP A 104 10.73 7.51 7.35
N ASN A 105 10.97 6.38 8.01
CA ASN A 105 10.90 5.05 7.40
C ASN A 105 9.51 4.40 7.52
N ARG A 106 8.46 5.19 7.85
CA ARG A 106 7.14 4.64 8.14
C ARG A 106 6.49 4.09 6.86
N MET A 107 5.98 2.87 6.98
CA MET A 107 5.18 2.26 5.94
C MET A 107 3.78 2.86 5.94
N ILE A 108 3.30 3.21 4.76
CA ILE A 108 1.92 3.64 4.55
C ILE A 108 1.05 2.40 4.31
N ILE A 109 -0.17 2.40 4.86
CA ILE A 109 -1.15 1.34 4.68
C ILE A 109 -2.39 1.92 4.00
N VAL A 110 -2.78 1.33 2.86
CA VAL A 110 -3.98 1.70 2.12
C VAL A 110 -4.96 0.51 2.11
N PRO A 111 -6.14 0.64 2.75
CA PRO A 111 -7.14 -0.43 2.80
C PRO A 111 -7.96 -0.52 1.50
N PHE A 112 -8.68 -1.62 1.33
CA PHE A 112 -9.49 -1.92 0.13
C PHE A 112 -10.54 -0.87 -0.19
N GLU A 113 -11.24 -0.32 0.82
CA GLU A 113 -12.26 0.71 0.59
C GLU A 113 -11.68 1.94 -0.11
N LEU A 114 -10.38 2.18 0.06
CA LEU A 114 -9.67 3.24 -0.62
C LEU A 114 -9.19 2.82 -1.98
N TYR A 115 -8.33 1.81 -2.05
CA TYR A 115 -7.68 1.52 -3.32
C TYR A 115 -8.65 1.02 -4.40
N ASN A 116 -9.79 0.44 -3.99
CA ASN A 116 -10.89 0.01 -4.85
C ASN A 116 -12.01 1.07 -4.97
N HIS A 117 -11.82 2.30 -4.49
CA HIS A 117 -12.82 3.35 -4.73
C HIS A 117 -12.74 3.82 -6.19
N PRO A 118 -13.84 3.79 -6.96
CA PRO A 118 -13.83 4.12 -8.39
C PRO A 118 -13.61 5.60 -8.66
N ASP A 119 -14.10 6.48 -7.77
CA ASP A 119 -14.04 7.93 -7.98
C ASP A 119 -12.87 8.62 -7.26
N LEU A 120 -12.01 7.86 -6.55
CA LEU A 120 -10.79 8.42 -5.97
C LEU A 120 -9.63 8.27 -6.95
N GLN A 121 -8.87 9.34 -7.11
CA GLN A 121 -7.60 9.29 -7.82
C GLN A 121 -6.57 8.48 -7.03
N GLU A 122 -5.60 7.89 -7.74
CA GLU A 122 -4.51 7.11 -7.16
C GLU A 122 -3.69 7.92 -6.15
N GLY A 123 -3.53 9.21 -6.41
CA GLY A 123 -2.86 10.13 -5.49
C GLY A 123 -3.62 10.32 -4.18
N SER A 124 -4.95 10.46 -4.23
CA SER A 124 -5.81 10.54 -3.05
C SER A 124 -5.77 9.26 -2.22
N LYS A 125 -5.78 8.09 -2.88
CA LYS A 125 -5.66 6.78 -2.24
C LYS A 125 -4.38 6.68 -1.42
N LEU A 126 -3.24 7.07 -2.00
CA LEU A 126 -1.93 7.08 -1.33
C LEU A 126 -1.83 8.17 -0.26
N LEU A 127 -2.37 9.37 -0.52
CA LEU A 127 -2.34 10.50 0.41
C LEU A 127 -3.10 10.21 1.70
N TRP A 128 -4.25 9.56 1.61
CA TRP A 128 -4.97 9.13 2.81
C TRP A 128 -4.11 8.21 3.67
N GLY A 129 -3.39 7.27 3.04
CA GLY A 129 -2.48 6.38 3.76
C GLY A 129 -1.37 7.14 4.48
N GLU A 130 -0.81 8.17 3.85
CA GLU A 130 0.16 9.07 4.50
C GLU A 130 -0.45 9.80 5.70
N TYR A 131 -1.64 10.37 5.54
CA TYR A 131 -2.35 11.02 6.64
C TYR A 131 -2.66 10.05 7.78
N ASN A 132 -3.17 8.86 7.49
CA ASN A 132 -3.50 7.82 8.46
C ASN A 132 -2.25 7.33 9.22
N SER A 133 -1.10 7.23 8.55
CA SER A 133 0.16 6.82 9.19
C SER A 133 0.63 7.77 10.30
N MET A 134 0.25 9.05 10.24
CA MET A 134 0.57 10.08 11.24
C MET A 134 -0.61 10.37 12.20
N SER A 135 -1.85 10.19 11.71
CA SER A 135 -3.07 10.56 12.43
C SER A 135 -3.47 9.59 13.54
N LYS A 136 -2.71 8.51 13.76
CA LYS A 136 -2.88 7.61 14.92
C LYS A 136 -2.73 8.32 16.27
N ASN A 137 -2.23 9.54 16.29
CA ASN A 137 -2.07 10.37 17.48
C ASN A 137 -3.23 11.38 17.54
N GLU A 138 -3.71 11.74 18.74
CA GLU A 138 -4.82 12.71 18.95
C GLU A 138 -4.66 14.03 18.17
N LYS A 139 -3.42 14.39 17.82
CA LYS A 139 -3.05 15.63 17.13
C LYS A 139 -3.37 15.66 15.62
N GLY A 140 -3.65 14.52 14.98
CA GLY A 140 -3.88 14.43 13.53
C GLY A 140 -2.61 14.69 12.69
N TYR A 141 -2.75 14.73 11.35
CA TYR A 141 -1.67 15.14 10.44
C TYR A 141 -1.55 16.67 10.43
N PHE A 142 -0.35 17.19 10.72
CA PHE A 142 -0.08 18.63 10.82
C PHE A 142 1.18 19.09 10.04
N GLN A 143 1.77 18.22 9.21
CA GLN A 143 2.91 18.64 8.38
C GLN A 143 2.48 19.64 7.30
N LYS A 144 3.45 20.45 6.85
CA LYS A 144 3.26 21.39 5.74
C LYS A 144 2.95 20.64 4.44
N ARG A 145 2.07 21.20 3.61
CA ARG A 145 1.71 20.60 2.31
C ARG A 145 2.91 20.46 1.40
N GLU A 146 3.85 21.40 1.47
CA GLU A 146 5.11 21.39 0.73
C GLU A 146 5.94 20.15 1.10
N THR A 147 5.96 19.76 2.37
CA THR A 147 6.64 18.54 2.83
C THR A 147 6.01 17.31 2.19
N THR A 148 4.68 17.21 2.20
CA THR A 148 3.95 16.09 1.57
C THR A 148 4.14 16.06 0.06
N ALA A 149 4.09 17.23 -0.59
CA ALA A 149 4.23 17.40 -2.03
C ALA A 149 5.62 16.93 -2.49
N ASN A 150 6.67 17.36 -1.78
CA ASN A 150 8.02 16.89 -2.04
C ASN A 150 8.12 15.37 -1.82
N LYS A 151 7.59 14.84 -0.70
CA LYS A 151 7.58 13.39 -0.42
C LYS A 151 6.93 12.58 -1.52
N PHE A 152 5.90 13.09 -2.19
CA PHE A 152 5.20 12.40 -3.27
C PHE A 152 5.79 12.70 -4.66
N ASN A 153 6.74 13.63 -4.75
CA ASN A 153 7.26 14.22 -5.99
C ASN A 153 6.14 14.81 -6.87
N VAL A 154 5.29 15.66 -6.29
CA VAL A 154 4.17 16.32 -6.98
C VAL A 154 4.02 17.77 -6.58
N SER A 155 3.11 18.51 -7.24
CA SER A 155 2.79 19.87 -6.86
C SER A 155 2.00 19.96 -5.55
N VAL A 156 2.13 21.09 -4.85
CA VAL A 156 1.31 21.42 -3.66
C VAL A 156 -0.19 21.45 -4.00
N ASP A 157 -0.53 21.82 -5.23
CA ASP A 157 -1.91 21.81 -5.73
C ASP A 157 -2.46 20.39 -5.82
N SER A 158 -1.63 19.41 -6.22
CA SER A 158 -2.03 17.99 -6.24
C SER A 158 -2.43 17.53 -4.84
N ILE A 159 -1.61 17.83 -3.82
CA ILE A 159 -1.93 17.53 -2.41
C ILE A 159 -3.25 18.20 -1.99
N THR A 160 -3.47 19.44 -2.42
CA THR A 160 -4.70 20.18 -2.09
C THR A 160 -5.93 19.56 -2.74
N ASN A 161 -5.84 19.21 -4.02
CA ASN A 161 -6.93 18.58 -4.77
C ASN A 161 -7.27 17.21 -4.21
N TRP A 162 -6.26 16.38 -3.93
CA TRP A 162 -6.46 15.07 -3.32
C TRP A 162 -7.04 15.16 -1.92
N THR A 163 -6.65 16.16 -1.11
CA THR A 163 -7.29 16.33 0.21
C THR A 163 -8.78 16.69 0.08
N LYS A 164 -9.11 17.60 -0.85
CA LYS A 164 -10.51 17.98 -1.12
C LYS A 164 -11.32 16.80 -1.65
N GLU A 165 -10.70 15.93 -2.44
CA GLU A 165 -11.33 14.71 -2.93
C GLU A 165 -11.63 13.74 -1.78
N LEU A 166 -10.67 13.53 -0.87
CA LEU A 166 -10.87 12.71 0.32
C LEU A 166 -11.97 13.27 1.25
N GLU A 167 -12.05 14.59 1.40
CA GLU A 167 -13.15 15.26 2.12
C GLU A 167 -14.49 15.03 1.42
N LYS A 168 -14.55 15.26 0.10
CA LYS A 168 -15.78 15.11 -0.71
C LYS A 168 -16.39 13.71 -0.59
N TYR A 169 -15.56 12.67 -0.51
CA TYR A 169 -16.02 11.28 -0.39
C TYR A 169 -16.01 10.74 1.06
N ASP A 170 -16.01 11.63 2.06
CA ASP A 170 -16.16 11.27 3.49
C ASP A 170 -15.08 10.29 4.01
N PHE A 171 -13.84 10.45 3.56
CA PHE A 171 -12.68 9.70 4.05
C PHE A 171 -11.88 10.44 5.13
N LEU A 172 -12.29 11.68 5.47
CA LEU A 172 -11.69 12.50 6.51
C LEU A 172 -12.70 12.77 7.63
N GLU A 173 -12.31 12.55 8.88
CA GLU A 173 -13.08 12.94 10.07
C GLU A 173 -12.89 14.41 10.41
N GLU A 174 -11.72 14.96 10.12
CA GLU A 174 -11.39 16.36 10.37
C GLU A 174 -10.58 16.91 9.21
N TYR A 175 -11.01 18.06 8.69
CA TYR A 175 -10.20 18.90 7.83
C TYR A 175 -10.42 20.36 8.22
N THR A 176 -9.58 20.86 9.12
CA THR A 176 -9.72 22.21 9.68
C THR A 176 -8.40 22.97 9.60
N ILE A 177 -8.50 24.31 9.62
CA ILE A 177 -7.34 25.19 9.78
C ILE A 177 -7.34 25.66 11.23
N LYS A 178 -6.35 25.23 12.02
CA LYS A 178 -6.09 25.85 13.33
C LYS A 178 -5.17 27.04 13.15
N SER A 179 -5.68 28.21 13.52
CA SER A 179 -4.94 29.46 13.55
C SER A 179 -4.66 29.88 14.99
N GLY A 180 -3.38 30.05 15.35
CA GLY A 180 -2.91 30.66 16.58
C GLY A 180 -1.90 31.78 16.31
N TYR A 181 -1.29 32.34 17.35
CA TYR A 181 -0.27 33.38 17.21
C TYR A 181 0.89 32.87 16.34
N HIS A 182 1.12 33.52 15.20
CA HIS A 182 2.11 33.17 14.16
C HIS A 182 2.05 31.75 13.58
N THR A 183 0.95 31.02 13.76
CA THR A 183 0.82 29.65 13.25
C THR A 183 -0.54 29.44 12.59
N LYS A 184 -0.55 29.25 11.27
CA LYS A 184 -1.70 28.69 10.53
C LYS A 184 -1.33 27.27 10.12
N GLN A 185 -1.91 26.28 10.77
CA GLN A 185 -1.67 24.87 10.49
C GLN A 185 -2.95 24.17 10.10
N LYS A 186 -2.88 23.40 9.02
CA LYS A 186 -3.97 22.52 8.58
C LYS A 186 -3.87 21.24 9.39
N ILE A 187 -4.97 20.84 10.01
CA ILE A 187 -5.11 19.55 10.66
C ILE A 187 -5.98 18.67 9.78
N VAL A 188 -5.49 17.48 9.49
CA VAL A 188 -6.24 16.44 8.80
C VAL A 188 -6.31 15.20 9.67
N ARG A 189 -7.51 14.67 9.89
CA ARG A 189 -7.73 13.37 10.51
C ARG A 189 -8.49 12.48 9.53
N THR A 190 -7.97 11.27 9.33
CA THR A 190 -8.60 10.27 8.48
C THR A 190 -9.68 9.53 9.24
N LYS A 191 -10.71 9.06 8.52
CA LYS A 191 -11.78 8.23 9.08
C LYS A 191 -11.27 6.86 9.49
N ASP A 192 -11.71 6.36 10.66
CA ASP A 192 -11.34 5.00 11.07
C ASP A 192 -12.13 3.93 10.28
N LEU A 193 -11.49 3.38 9.26
CA LEU A 193 -12.04 2.34 8.39
C LEU A 193 -11.96 0.93 8.99
N ARG A 194 -11.37 0.75 10.19
CA ARG A 194 -11.37 -0.55 10.88
C ARG A 194 -12.76 -0.89 11.42
N LYS A 195 -13.55 0.12 11.78
CA LYS A 195 -14.91 -0.07 12.34
C LYS A 195 -15.87 -0.72 11.34
N SER A 196 -15.65 -0.54 10.03
CA SER A 196 -16.42 -1.20 8.97
C SER A 196 -15.96 -2.65 8.69
N ARG A 197 -14.94 -3.15 9.40
CA ARG A 197 -14.36 -4.47 9.20
C ARG A 197 -14.14 -5.17 10.55
N PRO A 198 -15.11 -5.96 11.05
CA PRO A 198 -14.94 -6.69 12.31
C PRO A 198 -13.85 -7.78 12.25
N THR A 199 -13.38 -8.16 11.06
CA THR A 199 -12.28 -9.11 10.84
C THR A 199 -11.30 -8.54 9.82
N VAL A 200 -10.58 -7.48 10.17
CA VAL A 200 -9.30 -7.22 9.50
C VAL A 200 -8.30 -8.18 10.13
N ASP A 201 -7.46 -8.81 9.32
CA ASP A 201 -6.18 -9.29 9.85
C ASP A 201 -5.47 -8.09 10.49
N ASP A 202 -5.63 -7.90 11.79
CA ASP A 202 -4.53 -7.42 12.61
C ASP A 202 -3.49 -8.54 12.46
N PHE A 203 -2.57 -8.31 11.52
CA PHE A 203 -1.72 -9.29 10.84
C PHE A 203 -0.65 -9.93 11.76
N GLU A 204 -0.98 -10.23 13.02
CA GLU A 204 -0.04 -10.82 13.99
C GLU A 204 -0.30 -12.29 14.34
N ASP A 205 -1.50 -12.90 14.25
CA ASP A 205 -1.68 -14.22 14.91
C ASP A 205 -2.31 -15.41 14.14
N ASP A 206 -2.99 -15.28 13.01
CA ASP A 206 -3.79 -16.43 12.49
C ASP A 206 -3.26 -17.09 11.21
N PHE A 207 -2.08 -17.69 11.27
CA PHE A 207 -1.76 -18.90 10.51
C PHE A 207 -0.75 -19.72 11.32
N GLN A 208 -1.25 -20.39 12.38
CA GLN A 208 -0.55 -21.54 12.93
C GLN A 208 -0.24 -22.52 11.79
N ASN A 209 0.98 -23.04 11.82
CA ASN A 209 1.43 -24.13 10.97
C ASN A 209 0.43 -25.30 11.06
N ASP A 210 -0.40 -25.47 10.02
CA ASP A 210 -0.84 -26.80 9.64
C ASP A 210 0.33 -27.52 8.97
N SER A 211 1.36 -27.77 9.77
CA SER A 211 2.23 -28.92 9.61
C SER A 211 1.82 -29.92 10.70
N GLU A 212 0.58 -30.40 10.60
CA GLU A 212 0.27 -31.70 11.20
C GLU A 212 1.04 -32.75 10.39
N ASP A 213 2.02 -33.31 11.08
CA ASP A 213 2.72 -34.53 10.74
C ASP A 213 1.75 -35.61 10.23
N ASN A 214 1.67 -35.76 8.91
CA ASN A 214 1.29 -37.02 8.31
C ASN A 214 2.55 -37.90 8.18
N SER A 215 2.97 -38.47 9.30
CA SER A 215 3.57 -39.80 9.28
C SER A 215 2.86 -40.67 10.31
N ALA A 216 1.77 -41.29 9.84
CA ALA A 216 1.13 -42.38 10.55
C ALA A 216 2.06 -43.60 10.57
N THR A 217 2.37 -44.04 11.79
CA THR A 217 2.43 -45.44 12.26
C THR A 217 3.12 -46.50 11.41
N ASP A 218 4.15 -47.11 12.00
CA ASP A 218 4.31 -48.57 12.15
C ASP A 218 5.28 -48.82 13.33
N PHE A 219 4.81 -49.19 14.53
CA PHE A 219 4.77 -50.58 15.03
C PHE A 219 5.97 -51.45 14.63
N PHE A 220 6.94 -51.66 15.54
CA PHE A 220 7.28 -52.98 16.13
C PHE A 220 8.54 -52.94 17.04
N ASN A 221 8.38 -53.54 18.24
CA ASN A 221 9.34 -54.27 19.10
C ASN A 221 10.63 -53.56 19.61
N LYS A 222 10.77 -53.38 20.93
CA LYS A 222 11.18 -54.37 21.96
C LYS A 222 12.66 -54.77 21.92
N ASP A 223 13.29 -54.45 23.04
CA ASP A 223 14.31 -55.21 23.77
C ASP A 223 15.77 -55.25 23.25
N HIS A 224 16.62 -54.72 24.12
CA HIS A 224 17.89 -55.28 24.60
C HIS A 224 19.13 -55.41 23.68
N PHE A 225 20.18 -54.75 24.17
CA PHE A 225 21.64 -54.91 23.95
C PHE A 225 22.24 -54.43 22.62
#